data_AF-A0A6N7WJB0-F1
#
_entry.id   AF-A0A6N7WJB0-F1
#
_cell.length_a   1.000
_cell.length_b   1.000
_cell.length_c   1.000
_cell.angle_alpha   90.00
_cell.angle_beta   90.00
_cell.angle_gamma   90.00
#
_symmetry.space_group_name_H-M   'P 1'
#
loop_
_entity.id
_entity.type
_entity.pdbx_description
1 polymer ?
#
loop_
_entity_poly.entity_id
_entity_poly.type
_entity_poly.pdbx_seq_one_letter_code
_entity_poly.pdbx_strand_id
1 'polypeptide(L)'
;MLTGNRIDFDYGEEDIMARHAHAENGTLHIGSCAYGKVLVAGVDTLRSSTLRLLTDYAAQGGALIFAGNPPSFVDALPSGEAKALASACTTIPLEEKALTEACSNGREIKIDTENASLLFARSYRTEGGRMILLLNTDRKKGRANAALCLGTGKYLEQWDPRTGKITEPEYQVINGHLTIDPEAGGERLYRIPARKRSLPKQEAFRGTRTFPLPDIFRYTLSEPNICVLDMAAVTGKTGLSLPPWKCSKPTAPPYRGGEMLQPWYQVRRPPEAFRKRRSAPGLSPSQGSHPGPERHPAVTHPPEYLRLLHHPEKCQYSYSPASFITEPPCWTDSYVLYEQGLLKKPEILY
;
A
#
# COMPACT_ATOMS: atom_id res chain seq x y z
N MET A 1 16.05 7.13 0.23
CA MET A 1 16.97 7.81 -0.69
C MET A 1 16.23 8.29 -1.95
N LEU A 2 15.86 7.43 -2.91
CA LEU A 2 15.18 7.88 -4.14
C LEU A 2 13.78 8.48 -3.92
N THR A 3 12.91 7.82 -3.14
CA THR A 3 11.55 8.33 -2.86
C THR A 3 11.55 9.69 -2.15
N GLY A 4 12.51 9.90 -1.23
CA GLY A 4 12.68 11.17 -0.52
C GLY A 4 13.07 12.33 -1.45
N ASN A 5 13.60 12.01 -2.63
CA ASN A 5 13.95 12.95 -3.69
C ASN A 5 12.92 12.92 -4.85
N ARG A 6 11.75 12.30 -4.66
CA ARG A 6 10.66 12.15 -5.64
C ARG A 6 11.08 11.55 -6.98
N ILE A 7 12.06 10.66 -6.94
CA ILE A 7 12.42 9.81 -8.07
C ILE A 7 11.57 8.54 -7.98
N ASP A 8 10.74 8.33 -9.00
CA ASP A 8 9.92 7.13 -9.12
C ASP A 8 10.77 5.94 -9.60
N PHE A 9 10.58 4.78 -8.98
CA PHE A 9 11.24 3.53 -9.33
C PHE A 9 10.36 2.34 -8.97
N ASP A 10 10.66 1.19 -9.57
CA ASP A 10 10.09 -0.12 -9.24
C ASP A 10 11.22 -1.08 -8.84
N TYR A 11 10.91 -2.08 -8.01
CA TYR A 11 11.84 -3.16 -7.72
C TYR A 11 11.83 -4.18 -8.86
N GLY A 12 13.01 -4.51 -9.38
CA GLY A 12 13.19 -5.55 -10.40
C GLY A 12 13.33 -6.92 -9.75
N GLU A 13 12.25 -7.71 -9.75
CA GLU A 13 12.29 -9.10 -9.29
C GLU A 13 12.74 -10.02 -10.43
N GLU A 14 13.72 -10.88 -10.17
CA GLU A 14 14.44 -11.63 -11.20
C GLU A 14 13.59 -12.71 -11.88
N ASP A 15 12.64 -13.34 -11.18
CA ASP A 15 11.74 -14.32 -11.78
C ASP A 15 10.73 -13.66 -12.75
N ILE A 16 10.17 -12.51 -12.38
CA ILE A 16 9.32 -11.69 -13.25
C ILE A 16 10.11 -11.25 -14.48
N MET A 17 11.33 -10.75 -14.29
CA MET A 17 12.17 -10.32 -15.41
C MET A 17 12.51 -11.48 -16.35
N ALA A 18 12.87 -12.65 -15.82
CA ALA A 18 13.18 -13.82 -16.65
C ALA A 18 12.02 -14.25 -17.56
N ARG A 19 10.77 -14.04 -17.14
CA ARG A 19 9.56 -14.43 -17.90
C ARG A 19 9.01 -13.34 -18.81
N HIS A 20 9.24 -12.07 -18.47
CA HIS A 20 8.51 -10.95 -19.07
C HIS A 20 9.37 -9.81 -19.55
N ALA A 21 10.69 -9.85 -19.30
CA ALA A 21 11.57 -8.77 -19.67
C ALA A 21 12.31 -9.02 -20.98
N HIS A 22 12.51 -7.95 -21.73
CA HIS A 22 13.40 -7.90 -22.88
C HIS A 22 13.95 -6.48 -23.05
N ALA A 23 15.08 -6.35 -23.73
CA ALA A 23 15.67 -5.07 -24.06
C ALA A 23 15.43 -4.72 -25.53
N GLU A 24 14.99 -3.51 -25.80
CA GLU A 24 14.77 -2.99 -27.15
C GLU A 24 15.19 -1.52 -27.21
N ASN A 25 16.05 -1.16 -28.18
CA ASN A 25 16.48 0.22 -28.46
C ASN A 25 16.97 0.97 -27.20
N GLY A 26 17.76 0.31 -26.35
CA GLY A 26 18.29 0.89 -25.12
C GLY A 26 17.24 1.12 -24.03
N THR A 27 16.06 0.49 -24.13
CA THR A 27 14.99 0.50 -23.14
C THR A 27 14.75 -0.91 -22.62
N LEU A 28 14.64 -1.08 -21.30
CA LEU A 28 14.25 -2.35 -20.70
C LEU A 28 12.73 -2.40 -20.58
N HIS A 29 12.10 -3.36 -21.24
CA HIS A 29 10.68 -3.62 -21.14
C HIS A 29 10.43 -4.75 -20.16
N ILE A 30 9.45 -4.62 -19.26
CA ILE A 30 8.99 -5.69 -18.36
C ILE A 30 7.46 -5.67 -18.40
N GLY A 31 6.86 -6.66 -19.06
CA GLY A 31 5.41 -6.62 -19.34
C GLY A 31 5.03 -5.35 -20.12
N SER A 32 4.15 -4.52 -19.56
CA SER A 32 3.74 -3.23 -20.17
C SER A 32 4.55 -2.02 -19.69
N CYS A 33 5.52 -2.22 -18.81
CA CYS A 33 6.37 -1.15 -18.29
C CYS A 33 7.65 -1.01 -19.12
N ALA A 34 8.14 0.23 -19.24
CA ALA A 34 9.36 0.56 -19.97
C ALA A 34 10.28 1.41 -19.08
N TYR A 35 11.53 0.98 -18.98
CA TYR A 35 12.54 1.56 -18.09
C TYR A 35 13.75 2.00 -18.91
N GLY A 36 14.01 3.32 -18.91
CA GLY A 36 15.20 3.88 -19.56
C GLY A 36 16.45 3.88 -18.68
N LYS A 37 16.34 3.43 -17.43
CA LYS A 37 17.45 3.27 -16.49
C LYS A 37 17.24 2.02 -15.65
N VAL A 38 18.32 1.30 -15.38
CA VAL A 38 18.34 0.18 -14.43
C VAL A 38 19.42 0.44 -13.40
N LEU A 39 19.06 0.33 -12.12
CA LEU A 39 19.97 0.50 -10.99
C LEU A 39 20.17 -0.86 -10.31
N VAL A 40 21.41 -1.36 -10.33
CA VAL A 40 21.83 -2.53 -9.56
C VAL A 40 22.54 -2.02 -8.30
N ALA A 41 21.90 -2.18 -7.14
CA ALA A 41 22.37 -1.60 -5.88
C ALA A 41 22.27 -2.60 -4.73
N GLY A 42 23.40 -2.89 -4.06
CA GLY A 42 23.42 -3.74 -2.87
C GLY A 42 23.02 -5.20 -3.12
N VAL A 43 23.39 -5.74 -4.28
CA VAL A 43 23.09 -7.13 -4.67
C VAL A 43 24.36 -7.96 -4.66
N ASP A 44 24.36 -9.08 -3.94
CA ASP A 44 25.51 -9.99 -3.87
C ASP A 44 25.57 -10.94 -5.06
N THR A 45 24.40 -11.42 -5.50
CA THR A 45 24.26 -12.39 -6.60
C THR A 45 23.18 -12.00 -7.58
N LEU A 46 23.42 -12.23 -8.87
CA LEU A 46 22.40 -12.16 -9.92
C LEU A 46 22.15 -13.56 -10.49
N ARG A 47 20.94 -13.81 -10.97
CA ARG A 47 20.70 -14.97 -11.84
C ARG A 47 21.40 -14.78 -13.18
N SER A 48 21.90 -15.85 -13.78
CA SER A 48 22.51 -15.80 -15.12
C SER A 48 21.56 -15.23 -16.18
N SER A 49 20.26 -15.50 -16.08
CA SER A 49 19.24 -14.93 -16.96
C SER A 49 19.15 -13.41 -16.85
N THR A 50 19.20 -12.87 -15.63
CA THR A 50 19.17 -11.43 -15.37
C THR A 50 20.44 -10.77 -15.85
N LEU A 51 21.61 -11.38 -15.58
CA LEU A 51 22.88 -10.85 -16.06
C LEU A 51 22.90 -10.71 -17.58
N ARG A 52 22.48 -11.75 -18.31
CA ARG A 52 22.38 -11.72 -19.78
C ARG A 52 21.45 -10.60 -20.26
N LEU A 53 20.27 -10.48 -19.66
CA LEU A 53 19.31 -9.41 -19.97
C LEU A 53 19.91 -8.01 -19.77
N LEU A 54 20.64 -7.80 -18.67
CA LEU A 54 21.30 -6.52 -18.38
C LEU A 54 22.47 -6.25 -19.33
N THR A 55 23.20 -7.28 -19.73
CA THR A 55 24.23 -7.19 -20.77
C THR A 55 23.64 -6.77 -22.11
N ASP A 56 22.54 -7.40 -22.54
CA ASP A 56 21.84 -7.06 -23.79
C ASP A 56 21.29 -5.62 -23.75
N TYR A 57 20.71 -5.22 -22.62
CA TYR A 57 20.22 -3.86 -22.39
C TYR A 57 21.36 -2.83 -22.48
N ALA A 58 22.48 -3.07 -21.82
CA ALA A 58 23.64 -2.18 -21.86
C ALA A 58 24.26 -2.10 -23.27
N ALA A 59 24.35 -3.23 -23.98
CA ALA A 59 24.88 -3.29 -25.34
C ALA A 59 24.05 -2.48 -26.34
N GLN A 60 22.75 -2.32 -26.08
CA GLN A 60 21.85 -1.47 -26.86
C GLN A 60 21.88 0.02 -26.45
N GLY A 61 22.82 0.43 -25.59
CA GLY A 61 22.94 1.80 -25.10
C GLY A 61 22.03 2.14 -23.92
N GLY A 62 21.43 1.13 -23.29
CA GLY A 62 20.64 1.31 -22.08
C GLY A 62 21.47 1.84 -20.92
N ALA A 63 20.91 2.77 -20.14
CA ALA A 63 21.57 3.31 -18.97
C ALA A 63 21.53 2.30 -17.81
N LEU A 64 22.55 1.45 -17.72
CA LEU A 64 22.78 0.52 -16.61
C LEU A 64 23.75 1.14 -15.60
N ILE A 65 23.33 1.21 -14.34
CA ILE A 65 24.06 1.85 -13.25
C ILE A 65 24.28 0.82 -12.13
N PHE A 66 25.53 0.64 -11.72
CA PHE A 66 25.89 -0.14 -10.54
C PHE A 66 26.21 0.80 -9.38
N ALA A 67 25.51 0.66 -8.26
CA ALA A 67 25.74 1.45 -7.06
C ALA A 67 26.36 0.61 -5.93
N GLY A 68 27.53 1.03 -5.47
CA GLY A 68 28.36 0.26 -4.55
C GLY A 68 29.19 -0.80 -5.27
N ASN A 69 29.47 -1.91 -4.58
CA ASN A 69 30.21 -3.02 -5.16
C ASN A 69 29.32 -3.80 -6.15
N PRO A 70 29.79 -4.11 -7.37
CA PRO A 70 29.10 -5.03 -8.25
C PRO A 70 28.93 -6.42 -7.62
N PRO A 71 27.88 -7.17 -7.99
CA PRO A 71 27.69 -8.56 -7.54
C PRO A 71 28.95 -9.40 -7.76
N SER A 72 29.32 -10.20 -6.76
CA SER A 72 30.48 -11.09 -6.83
C SER A 72 30.11 -12.53 -7.20
N PHE A 73 28.81 -12.81 -7.31
CA PHE A 73 28.26 -14.13 -7.57
C PHE A 73 27.24 -14.11 -8.71
N VAL A 74 27.18 -15.20 -9.47
CA VAL A 74 26.12 -15.48 -10.43
C VAL A 74 25.55 -16.86 -10.11
N ASP A 75 24.23 -16.96 -9.97
CA ASP A 75 23.54 -18.18 -9.51
C ASP A 75 24.15 -18.74 -8.20
N ALA A 76 24.49 -17.83 -7.27
CA ALA A 76 25.18 -18.12 -6.01
C ALA A 76 26.58 -18.75 -6.12
N LEU A 77 27.20 -18.73 -7.30
CA LEU A 77 28.58 -19.20 -7.52
C LEU A 77 29.51 -18.00 -7.79
N PRO A 78 30.77 -18.02 -7.30
CA PRO A 78 31.72 -16.94 -7.56
C PRO A 78 31.87 -16.69 -9.06
N SER A 79 31.70 -15.45 -9.50
CA SER A 79 31.84 -15.08 -10.91
C SER A 79 32.35 -13.65 -11.08
N GLY A 80 33.22 -13.45 -12.07
CA GLY A 80 33.71 -12.13 -12.45
C GLY A 80 32.83 -11.39 -13.47
N GLU A 81 31.78 -12.03 -13.99
CA GLU A 81 31.02 -11.51 -15.13
C GLU A 81 30.26 -10.23 -14.81
N ALA A 82 29.60 -10.14 -13.65
CA ALA A 82 28.90 -8.92 -13.24
C ALA A 82 29.88 -7.75 -13.03
N LYS A 83 31.09 -8.03 -12.51
CA LYS A 83 32.16 -7.02 -12.40
C LYS A 83 32.68 -6.58 -13.77
N ALA A 84 32.81 -7.50 -14.72
CA ALA A 84 33.19 -7.18 -16.10
C ALA A 84 32.14 -6.30 -16.76
N LEU A 85 30.86 -6.62 -16.63
CA LEU A 85 29.76 -5.78 -17.13
C LEU A 85 29.78 -4.38 -16.50
N ALA A 86 29.93 -4.31 -15.17
CA ALA A 86 29.99 -3.05 -14.45
C ALA A 86 31.15 -2.14 -14.92
N SER A 87 32.29 -2.72 -15.30
CA SER A 87 33.45 -1.94 -15.79
C SER A 87 33.19 -1.21 -17.12
N ALA A 88 32.21 -1.66 -17.89
CA ALA A 88 31.76 -1.02 -19.13
C ALA A 88 30.55 -0.09 -18.93
N CYS A 89 30.04 0.02 -17.69
CA CYS A 89 28.82 0.75 -17.34
C CYS A 89 29.12 1.89 -16.37
N THR A 90 28.08 2.66 -16.02
CA THR A 90 28.20 3.68 -14.97
C THR A 90 28.29 3.00 -13.61
N THR A 91 29.31 3.35 -12.83
CA THR A 91 29.48 2.89 -11.44
C THR A 91 29.50 4.11 -10.52
N ILE A 92 28.74 4.03 -9.42
CA ILE A 92 28.60 5.12 -8.44
C ILE A 92 28.70 4.58 -7.01
N PRO A 93 29.05 5.40 -6.01
CA PRO A 93 28.94 5.00 -4.61
C PRO A 93 27.47 4.79 -4.23
N LEU A 94 27.21 3.89 -3.28
CA LEU A 94 25.88 3.63 -2.72
C LEU A 94 25.52 4.70 -1.68
N GLU A 95 25.40 5.94 -2.13
CA GLU A 95 25.15 7.12 -1.29
C GLU A 95 23.98 7.94 -1.86
N GLU A 96 23.22 8.60 -0.98
CA GLU A 96 21.98 9.28 -1.37
C GLU A 96 22.18 10.31 -2.48
N LYS A 97 23.24 11.13 -2.40
CA LYS A 97 23.53 12.16 -3.39
C LYS A 97 23.82 11.56 -4.76
N ALA A 98 24.71 10.57 -4.82
CA ALA A 98 25.10 9.91 -6.08
C ALA A 98 23.93 9.16 -6.72
N LEU A 99 23.13 8.45 -5.91
CA LEU A 99 21.91 7.78 -6.37
C LEU A 99 20.91 8.78 -6.96
N THR A 100 20.70 9.90 -6.28
CA THR A 100 19.77 10.95 -6.72
C THR A 100 20.22 11.57 -8.03
N GLU A 101 21.49 11.95 -8.16
CA GLU A 101 22.04 12.54 -9.39
C GLU A 101 21.98 11.57 -10.57
N ALA A 102 22.37 10.31 -10.38
CA ALA A 102 22.38 9.32 -11.45
C ALA A 102 20.96 8.90 -11.90
N CYS A 103 20.02 8.79 -10.96
CA CYS A 103 18.66 8.32 -11.25
C CYS A 103 17.72 9.44 -11.73
N SER A 104 17.97 10.70 -11.39
CA SER A 104 17.13 11.85 -11.78
C SER A 104 16.90 11.91 -13.29
N ASN A 105 15.66 12.20 -13.69
CA ASN A 105 15.26 12.31 -15.10
C ASN A 105 14.70 13.70 -15.47
N GLY A 106 14.79 14.66 -14.54
CA GLY A 106 14.39 16.06 -14.74
C GLY A 106 12.90 16.32 -14.57
N ARG A 107 12.12 15.30 -14.18
CA ARG A 107 10.67 15.41 -13.97
C ARG A 107 10.29 15.42 -12.48
N GLU A 108 11.25 15.14 -11.63
CA GLU A 108 11.10 15.13 -10.18
C GLU A 108 10.51 16.47 -9.72
N ILE A 109 9.59 16.39 -8.76
CA ILE A 109 8.96 17.57 -8.17
C ILE A 109 9.97 18.17 -7.20
N LYS A 110 10.38 19.41 -7.45
CA LYS A 110 11.33 20.08 -6.57
C LYS A 110 10.58 20.75 -5.44
N ILE A 111 11.06 20.53 -4.22
CA ILE A 111 10.46 21.07 -2.99
C ILE A 111 11.54 21.86 -2.28
N ASP A 112 11.54 23.17 -2.48
CA ASP A 112 12.54 24.06 -1.90
C ASP A 112 12.02 24.65 -0.58
N THR A 113 11.88 23.79 0.43
CA THR A 113 11.41 24.18 1.77
C THR A 113 12.05 23.35 2.88
N GLU A 114 12.11 23.93 4.08
CA GLU A 114 12.42 23.17 5.30
C GLU A 114 11.50 21.96 5.45
N ASN A 115 12.02 20.81 5.88
CA ASN A 115 11.26 19.57 6.05
C ASN A 115 10.60 19.04 4.77
N ALA A 116 11.19 19.26 3.59
CA ALA A 116 10.67 18.75 2.32
C ALA A 116 10.25 17.28 2.37
N SER A 117 10.91 16.44 3.19
CA SER A 117 10.57 15.03 3.43
C SER A 117 9.11 14.74 3.80
N LEU A 118 8.37 15.70 4.36
CA LEU A 118 6.95 15.54 4.72
C LEU A 118 6.00 15.75 3.53
N LEU A 119 6.52 16.23 2.40
CA LEU A 119 5.79 16.37 1.15
C LEU A 119 6.18 15.22 0.20
N PHE A 120 5.24 14.29 0.04
CA PHE A 120 5.33 13.22 -0.93
C PHE A 120 4.69 13.67 -2.22
N ALA A 121 5.37 13.41 -3.33
CA ALA A 121 4.78 13.64 -4.63
C ALA A 121 5.23 12.55 -5.61
N ARG A 122 4.30 12.14 -6.48
CA ARG A 122 4.55 11.19 -7.57
C ARG A 122 4.07 11.79 -8.88
N SER A 123 4.74 11.48 -9.97
CA SER A 123 4.45 12.06 -11.27
C SER A 123 4.42 10.99 -12.37
N TYR A 124 3.32 10.92 -13.11
CA TYR A 124 3.13 9.95 -14.18
C TYR A 124 2.81 10.62 -15.51
N ARG A 125 3.31 10.03 -16.59
CA ARG A 125 2.86 10.40 -17.92
C ARG A 125 1.48 9.84 -18.16
N THR A 126 0.65 10.64 -18.80
CA THR A 126 -0.69 10.27 -19.25
C THR A 126 -0.84 10.71 -20.69
N GLU A 127 -1.84 10.18 -21.39
CA GLU A 127 -2.16 10.70 -22.71
C GLU A 127 -2.48 12.20 -22.64
N GLY A 128 -1.79 12.98 -23.48
CA GLY A 128 -1.98 14.43 -23.56
C GLY A 128 -1.54 15.22 -22.32
N GLY A 129 -0.73 14.66 -21.41
CA GLY A 129 -0.20 15.43 -20.28
C GLY A 129 0.54 14.63 -19.22
N ARG A 130 0.69 15.23 -18.06
CA ARG A 130 1.32 14.64 -16.87
C ARG A 130 0.39 14.74 -15.69
N MET A 131 0.24 13.65 -14.94
CA MET A 131 -0.49 13.61 -13.69
C MET A 131 0.48 13.70 -12.52
N ILE A 132 0.10 14.40 -11.46
CA ILE A 132 0.87 14.61 -10.25
C ILE A 132 -0.01 14.33 -9.06
N LEU A 133 0.37 13.37 -8.22
CA LEU A 133 -0.22 13.17 -6.91
C LEU A 133 0.68 13.87 -5.89
N LEU A 134 0.09 14.70 -5.04
CA LEU A 134 0.75 15.40 -3.94
C LEU A 134 0.09 15.04 -2.62
N LEU A 135 0.90 14.76 -1.61
CA LEU A 135 0.46 14.49 -0.25
C LEU A 135 1.35 15.23 0.74
N ASN A 136 0.74 16.09 1.55
CA ASN A 136 1.36 16.65 2.73
C ASN A 136 1.05 15.78 3.95
N THR A 137 2.06 15.07 4.44
CA THR A 137 1.92 14.21 5.63
C THR A 137 1.95 14.99 6.94
N ASP A 138 2.32 16.28 6.92
CA ASP A 138 2.22 17.15 8.08
C ASP A 138 0.77 17.55 8.30
N ARG A 139 0.10 16.86 9.23
CA ARG A 139 -1.30 17.11 9.60
C ARG A 139 -1.53 18.43 10.36
N LYS A 140 -0.46 19.09 10.81
CA LYS A 140 -0.55 20.31 11.63
C LYS A 140 -0.19 21.56 10.86
N LYS A 141 0.71 21.46 9.88
CA LYS A 141 1.21 22.61 9.11
C LYS A 141 0.93 22.44 7.62
N GLY A 142 0.15 23.38 7.09
CA GLY A 142 0.20 23.69 5.68
C GLY A 142 1.51 24.40 5.36
N ARG A 143 1.84 24.52 4.08
CA ARG A 143 3.03 25.24 3.63
C ARG A 143 2.61 26.36 2.71
N ALA A 144 2.48 27.54 3.30
CA ALA A 144 2.36 28.78 2.55
C ALA A 144 3.73 29.15 1.96
N ASN A 145 3.76 29.64 0.72
CA ASN A 145 4.96 29.99 -0.02
C ASN A 145 5.93 28.82 -0.23
N ALA A 146 5.42 27.58 -0.28
CA ALA A 146 6.26 26.38 -0.35
C ALA A 146 6.99 26.22 -1.68
N ALA A 147 6.68 27.07 -2.66
CA ALA A 147 7.24 27.02 -4.00
C ALA A 147 7.34 25.58 -4.54
N LEU A 148 6.28 24.77 -4.37
CA LEU A 148 6.31 23.39 -4.84
C LEU A 148 6.37 23.41 -6.37
N CYS A 149 7.56 23.19 -6.91
CA CYS A 149 7.79 23.20 -8.35
C CYS A 149 7.28 21.89 -8.94
N LEU A 150 6.10 21.95 -9.53
CA LEU A 150 5.44 20.84 -10.24
C LEU A 150 6.12 20.50 -11.58
N GLY A 151 7.16 21.24 -11.96
CA GLY A 151 7.87 21.12 -13.22
C GLY A 151 7.42 22.15 -14.26
N THR A 152 7.72 21.88 -15.53
CA THR A 152 7.37 22.76 -16.64
C THR A 152 5.96 22.49 -17.15
N GLY A 153 5.23 23.56 -17.48
CA GLY A 153 3.86 23.48 -17.93
C GLY A 153 3.23 24.86 -18.03
N LYS A 154 2.16 24.99 -18.82
CA LYS A 154 1.44 26.27 -18.98
C LYS A 154 0.09 26.30 -18.24
N TYR A 155 -0.48 25.14 -17.99
CA TYR A 155 -1.82 24.98 -17.46
C TYR A 155 -1.79 23.95 -16.34
N LEU A 156 -2.63 24.14 -15.34
CA LEU A 156 -2.81 23.21 -14.23
C LEU A 156 -4.30 22.93 -14.06
N GLU A 157 -4.66 21.66 -13.92
CA GLU A 157 -6.00 21.22 -13.59
C GLU A 157 -5.94 20.48 -12.25
N GLN A 158 -6.88 20.72 -11.35
CA GLN A 158 -7.05 19.93 -10.13
C GLN A 158 -8.19 18.94 -10.35
N TRP A 159 -7.92 17.66 -10.13
CA TRP A 159 -8.87 16.57 -10.25
C TRP A 159 -9.23 16.09 -8.85
N ASP A 160 -10.50 16.17 -8.48
CA ASP A 160 -10.97 15.64 -7.20
C ASP A 160 -11.43 14.18 -7.38
N PRO A 161 -10.68 13.18 -6.86
CA PRO A 161 -11.05 11.78 -7.01
C PRO A 161 -12.31 11.40 -6.21
N ARG A 162 -12.71 12.18 -5.21
CA ARG A 162 -13.91 11.91 -4.39
C ARG A 162 -15.19 12.36 -5.09
N THR A 163 -15.13 13.50 -5.77
CA THR A 163 -16.32 14.11 -6.40
C THR A 163 -16.33 13.97 -7.92
N GLY A 164 -15.20 13.64 -8.53
CA GLY A 164 -15.02 13.61 -9.98
C GLY A 164 -14.94 14.99 -10.63
N LYS A 165 -15.01 16.08 -9.84
CA LYS A 165 -14.93 17.45 -10.36
C LYS A 165 -13.51 17.75 -10.85
N ILE A 166 -13.43 18.54 -11.92
CA ILE A 166 -12.17 19.05 -12.44
C ILE A 166 -12.24 20.57 -12.52
N THR A 167 -11.28 21.24 -11.89
CA THR A 167 -11.25 22.69 -11.75
C THR A 167 -9.89 23.26 -12.14
N GLU A 168 -9.85 24.55 -12.47
CA GLU A 168 -8.61 25.34 -12.57
C GLU A 168 -8.26 25.87 -11.16
N PRO A 169 -7.21 25.34 -10.50
CA PRO A 169 -6.80 25.80 -9.18
C PRO A 169 -6.11 27.18 -9.26
N GLU A 170 -5.98 27.87 -8.13
CA GLU A 170 -5.03 28.98 -8.04
C GLU A 170 -3.61 28.44 -7.95
N TYR A 171 -2.71 28.95 -8.79
CA TYR A 171 -1.30 28.59 -8.81
C TYR A 171 -0.44 29.78 -9.27
N GLN A 172 0.85 29.74 -8.97
CA GLN A 172 1.82 30.74 -9.38
C GLN A 172 2.77 30.17 -10.45
N VAL A 173 3.34 31.04 -11.27
CA VAL A 173 4.41 30.67 -12.22
C VAL A 173 5.69 31.39 -11.81
N ILE A 174 6.67 30.66 -11.29
CA ILE A 174 7.95 31.21 -10.83
C ILE A 174 9.06 30.54 -11.63
N ASN A 175 9.91 31.31 -12.32
CA ASN A 175 10.98 30.79 -13.17
C ASN A 175 10.51 29.74 -14.21
N GLY A 176 9.29 29.89 -14.74
CA GLY A 176 8.69 28.96 -15.70
C GLY A 176 8.16 27.65 -15.07
N HIS A 177 8.11 27.57 -13.74
CA HIS A 177 7.59 26.43 -13.00
C HIS A 177 6.26 26.75 -12.34
N LEU A 178 5.34 25.77 -12.37
CA LEU A 178 4.05 25.86 -11.68
C LEU A 178 4.23 25.58 -10.19
N THR A 179 3.70 26.48 -9.36
CA THR A 179 3.86 26.50 -7.91
C THR A 179 2.50 26.53 -7.21
N ILE A 180 2.36 25.73 -6.15
CA ILE A 180 1.17 25.66 -5.28
C ILE A 180 1.57 25.52 -3.80
N ASP A 181 0.65 25.88 -2.92
CA ASP A 181 0.80 25.76 -1.47
C ASP A 181 -0.06 24.62 -0.93
N PRO A 182 0.55 23.53 -0.41
CA PRO A 182 -0.21 22.42 0.15
C PRO A 182 -0.75 22.75 1.55
N GLU A 183 -2.01 22.38 1.79
CA GLU A 183 -2.65 22.46 3.12
C GLU A 183 -2.13 21.39 4.08
N ALA A 184 -2.36 21.58 5.38
CA ALA A 184 -2.00 20.60 6.40
C ALA A 184 -2.75 19.28 6.18
N GLY A 185 -2.04 18.16 6.14
CA GLY A 185 -2.64 16.84 5.88
C GLY A 185 -3.24 16.69 4.49
N GLY A 186 -3.02 17.66 3.60
CA GLY A 186 -3.69 17.76 2.32
C GLY A 186 -3.22 16.74 1.31
N GLU A 187 -4.16 16.25 0.51
CA GLU A 187 -3.91 15.45 -0.69
C GLU A 187 -4.48 16.17 -1.91
N ARG A 188 -3.73 16.14 -3.02
CA ARG A 188 -4.14 16.77 -4.27
C ARG A 188 -3.70 15.95 -5.45
N LEU A 189 -4.57 15.88 -6.46
CA LEU A 189 -4.27 15.30 -7.76
C LEU A 189 -4.33 16.41 -8.80
N TYR A 190 -3.20 16.67 -9.44
CA TYR A 190 -3.07 17.68 -10.48
C TYR A 190 -2.74 17.07 -11.82
N ARG A 191 -3.24 17.69 -12.88
CA ARG A 191 -2.84 17.39 -14.25
C ARG A 191 -2.23 18.63 -14.88
N ILE A 192 -1.06 18.46 -15.49
CA ILE A 192 -0.45 19.43 -16.40
C ILE A 192 -0.76 18.96 -17.83
N PRO A 193 -1.81 19.50 -18.48
CA PRO A 193 -2.18 19.08 -19.82
C PRO A 193 -1.31 19.77 -20.89
N ALA A 194 -1.14 19.09 -22.03
CA ALA A 194 -0.47 19.64 -23.20
C ALA A 194 -1.28 20.76 -23.88
N ARG A 195 -2.60 20.75 -23.70
CA ARG A 195 -3.53 21.74 -24.28
C ARG A 195 -4.41 22.32 -23.19
N LYS A 196 -4.72 23.62 -23.31
CA LYS A 196 -5.65 24.29 -22.40
C LYS A 196 -7.06 23.71 -22.57
N ARG A 197 -7.75 23.51 -21.46
CA ARG A 197 -9.18 23.21 -21.39
C ARG A 197 -9.89 24.35 -20.66
N SER A 198 -11.10 24.69 -21.07
CA SER A 198 -11.96 25.60 -20.30
C SER A 198 -12.52 24.83 -19.10
N LEU A 199 -12.19 25.28 -17.89
CA LEU A 199 -12.58 24.65 -16.64
C LEU A 199 -13.18 25.70 -15.70
N PRO A 200 -14.13 25.30 -14.83
CA PRO A 200 -14.54 26.17 -13.74
C PRO A 200 -13.35 26.43 -12.82
N LYS A 201 -13.25 27.67 -12.31
CA LYS A 201 -12.27 27.98 -11.26
C LYS A 201 -12.57 27.17 -10.01
N GLN A 202 -11.53 26.75 -9.31
CA GLN A 202 -11.69 26.15 -8.00
C GLN A 202 -12.33 27.17 -7.06
N GLU A 203 -13.37 26.73 -6.35
CA GLU A 203 -13.97 27.56 -5.31
C GLU A 203 -12.96 27.74 -4.18
N ALA A 204 -12.48 28.98 -4.02
CA ALA A 204 -11.69 29.35 -2.86
C ALA A 204 -12.64 29.47 -1.67
N PHE A 205 -12.49 28.57 -0.72
CA PHE A 205 -13.19 28.65 0.54
C PHE A 205 -12.76 29.93 1.30
N ARG A 206 -13.70 30.84 1.55
CA ARG A 206 -13.48 32.11 2.28
C ARG A 206 -14.37 32.19 3.52
N GLY A 207 -14.44 31.10 4.28
CA GLY A 207 -15.15 31.07 5.54
C GLY A 207 -14.52 31.99 6.58
N THR A 208 -15.29 32.93 7.13
CA THR A 208 -14.84 33.82 8.22
C THR A 208 -15.65 33.63 9.50
N ARG A 209 -16.64 32.72 9.50
CA ARG A 209 -17.57 32.52 10.61
C ARG A 209 -17.36 31.15 11.24
N THR A 210 -16.99 31.14 12.51
CA THR A 210 -17.00 29.97 13.38
C THR A 210 -18.39 29.78 13.97
N PHE A 211 -18.91 28.56 13.89
CA PHE A 211 -20.13 28.16 14.59
C PHE A 211 -19.77 27.17 15.70
N PRO A 212 -20.11 27.47 16.97
CA PRO A 212 -19.91 26.52 18.04
C PRO A 212 -20.85 25.33 17.84
N LEU A 213 -20.27 24.14 17.75
CA LEU A 213 -21.03 22.89 17.77
C LEU A 213 -21.56 22.63 19.19
N PRO A 214 -22.80 22.13 19.35
CA PRO A 214 -23.34 21.80 20.67
C PRO A 214 -22.54 20.67 21.32
N ASP A 215 -22.52 20.63 22.65
CA ASP A 215 -21.80 19.58 23.39
C ASP A 215 -22.50 18.21 23.34
N ILE A 216 -23.78 18.19 22.95
CA ILE A 216 -24.64 17.01 22.95
C ILE A 216 -25.30 16.89 21.57
N PHE A 217 -25.21 15.70 21.00
CA PHE A 217 -25.85 15.35 19.73
C PHE A 217 -26.79 14.17 19.91
N ARG A 218 -27.92 14.21 19.19
CA ARG A 218 -28.70 13.00 18.94
C ARG A 218 -28.03 12.22 17.82
N TYR A 219 -27.91 10.92 18.01
CA TYR A 219 -27.37 10.00 17.01
C TYR A 219 -28.19 8.72 17.00
N THR A 220 -28.04 7.94 15.94
CA THR A 220 -28.59 6.59 15.85
C THR A 220 -27.51 5.71 15.28
N LEU A 221 -27.26 4.58 15.93
CA LEU A 221 -26.27 3.63 15.45
C LEU A 221 -26.83 2.85 14.25
N SER A 222 -25.99 2.58 13.26
CA SER A 222 -26.36 1.72 12.13
C SER A 222 -26.52 0.24 12.53
N GLU A 223 -26.01 -0.14 13.70
CA GLU A 223 -26.16 -1.46 14.32
C GLU A 223 -26.14 -1.33 15.86
N PRO A 224 -26.70 -2.30 16.62
CA PRO A 224 -26.64 -2.28 18.08
C PRO A 224 -25.20 -2.25 18.61
N ASN A 225 -24.97 -1.55 19.73
CA ASN A 225 -23.69 -1.59 20.42
C ASN A 225 -23.29 -3.05 20.73
N ILE A 226 -22.10 -3.46 20.29
CA ILE A 226 -21.49 -4.72 20.72
C ILE A 226 -20.83 -4.44 22.06
N CYS A 227 -21.29 -5.09 23.13
CA CYS A 227 -20.63 -4.99 24.43
C CYS A 227 -19.29 -5.73 24.40
N VAL A 228 -18.18 -4.98 24.44
CA VAL A 228 -16.82 -5.50 24.46
C VAL A 228 -16.38 -5.64 25.93
N LEU A 229 -16.98 -6.57 26.68
CA LEU A 229 -16.52 -7.02 28.03
C LEU A 229 -15.11 -7.67 28.00
N ASP A 230 -14.07 -6.84 27.98
CA ASP A 230 -12.68 -7.35 27.94
C ASP A 230 -12.17 -7.88 29.31
N MET A 231 -12.79 -7.48 30.42
CA MET A 231 -12.41 -7.92 31.78
C MET A 231 -13.64 -8.07 32.69
N ALA A 232 -13.63 -9.09 33.56
CA ALA A 232 -14.61 -9.25 34.62
C ALA A 232 -13.91 -9.39 35.98
N ALA A 233 -14.47 -8.75 37.01
CA ALA A 233 -14.10 -8.95 38.41
C ALA A 233 -15.29 -9.60 39.13
N VAL A 234 -15.02 -10.60 39.97
CA VAL A 234 -16.06 -11.35 40.69
C VAL A 234 -15.84 -11.19 42.18
N THR A 235 -16.90 -10.79 42.90
CA THR A 235 -16.91 -10.72 44.37
C THR A 235 -17.97 -11.68 44.92
N GLY A 236 -17.55 -12.60 45.78
CA GLY A 236 -18.44 -13.54 46.45
C GLY A 236 -19.27 -12.88 47.55
N LYS A 237 -20.34 -13.55 47.99
CA LYS A 237 -21.26 -13.05 49.04
C LYS A 237 -20.59 -12.86 50.42
N THR A 238 -19.39 -13.43 50.62
CA THR A 238 -18.56 -13.26 51.82
C THR A 238 -17.55 -12.12 51.70
N GLY A 239 -17.59 -11.34 50.60
CA GLY A 239 -16.70 -10.19 50.36
C GLY A 239 -15.36 -10.53 49.71
N LEU A 240 -15.07 -11.81 49.44
CA LEU A 240 -13.85 -12.21 48.74
C LEU A 240 -13.92 -11.79 47.27
N SER A 241 -13.00 -10.94 46.82
CA SER A 241 -12.92 -10.47 45.43
C SER A 241 -11.74 -11.10 44.70
N LEU A 242 -11.99 -11.64 43.51
CA LEU A 242 -10.92 -12.04 42.59
C LEU A 242 -10.48 -10.83 41.77
N PRO A 243 -9.17 -10.70 41.45
CA PRO A 243 -8.67 -9.65 40.56
C PRO A 243 -9.32 -9.79 39.17
N PRO A 244 -9.35 -8.74 38.33
CA PRO A 244 -9.96 -8.83 37.01
C PRO A 244 -9.29 -9.89 36.13
N TRP A 245 -10.08 -10.81 35.54
CA TRP A 245 -9.59 -11.84 34.61
C TRP A 245 -10.16 -11.65 33.21
N LYS A 246 -9.41 -12.13 32.20
CA LYS A 246 -9.82 -12.18 30.79
C LYS A 246 -10.68 -13.44 30.55
N CYS A 247 -11.94 -13.29 30.15
CA CYS A 247 -12.88 -14.41 30.01
C CYS A 247 -12.69 -15.23 28.72
N SER A 248 -12.89 -16.57 28.79
CA SER A 248 -12.93 -17.49 27.63
C SER A 248 -14.31 -18.22 27.53
N LYS A 249 -14.74 -18.51 26.29
CA LYS A 249 -16.14 -18.71 25.82
C LYS A 249 -16.91 -19.94 26.40
N PRO A 250 -18.26 -19.93 26.28
CA PRO A 250 -18.89 -20.80 25.26
C PRO A 250 -20.03 -20.17 24.43
N THR A 251 -20.09 -20.59 23.16
CA THR A 251 -21.16 -20.47 22.13
C THR A 251 -21.63 -19.06 21.72
N ALA A 252 -21.05 -18.53 20.63
CA ALA A 252 -21.48 -17.31 19.92
C ALA A 252 -21.25 -17.47 18.39
N PRO A 253 -21.98 -16.74 17.51
CA PRO A 253 -22.03 -16.90 16.04
C PRO A 253 -20.67 -16.79 15.31
N PRO A 254 -20.58 -17.20 14.02
CA PRO A 254 -19.30 -17.43 13.35
C PRO A 254 -18.40 -16.19 13.32
N TYR A 255 -17.12 -16.47 13.57
CA TYR A 255 -16.01 -15.54 13.67
C TYR A 255 -15.94 -14.58 12.48
N ARG A 256 -15.87 -13.26 12.75
CA ARG A 256 -15.60 -12.24 11.73
C ARG A 256 -14.09 -11.98 11.68
N GLY A 257 -13.41 -12.60 10.71
CA GLY A 257 -12.01 -12.34 10.38
C GLY A 257 -11.85 -11.24 9.31
N GLY A 258 -10.60 -10.80 9.09
CA GLY A 258 -10.22 -9.70 8.17
C GLY A 258 -10.54 -9.87 6.69
N GLU A 259 -11.31 -10.89 6.30
CA GLU A 259 -11.87 -11.06 4.95
C GLU A 259 -13.31 -10.51 4.84
N MET A 260 -13.60 -9.39 5.51
CA MET A 260 -14.94 -8.82 5.50
C MET A 260 -15.21 -8.08 4.19
N LEU A 261 -16.22 -8.53 3.43
CA LEU A 261 -16.82 -7.73 2.37
C LEU A 261 -17.56 -6.54 2.99
N GLN A 262 -17.17 -5.33 2.59
CA GLN A 262 -17.75 -4.09 3.10
C GLN A 262 -19.28 -4.04 2.82
N PRO A 263 -20.09 -3.42 3.70
CA PRO A 263 -21.56 -3.50 3.63
C PRO A 263 -22.16 -3.08 2.27
N TRP A 264 -21.57 -2.08 1.60
CA TRP A 264 -22.02 -1.63 0.27
C TRP A 264 -21.72 -2.63 -0.87
N TYR A 265 -20.84 -3.61 -0.64
CA TYR A 265 -20.45 -4.63 -1.63
C TYR A 265 -21.39 -5.85 -1.59
N GLN A 266 -22.04 -6.12 -0.45
CA GLN A 266 -22.99 -7.24 -0.29
C GLN A 266 -24.27 -7.05 -1.12
N VAL A 267 -24.69 -5.81 -1.35
CA VAL A 267 -25.93 -5.49 -2.08
C VAL A 267 -25.87 -5.92 -3.56
N ARG A 268 -24.67 -6.13 -4.12
CA ARG A 268 -24.50 -6.45 -5.54
C ARG A 268 -24.59 -7.93 -5.90
N ARG A 269 -24.59 -8.88 -4.95
CA ARG A 269 -24.74 -10.33 -5.24
C ARG A 269 -25.52 -11.07 -4.16
N PRO A 270 -26.63 -11.76 -4.49
CA PRO A 270 -27.33 -12.61 -3.54
C PRO A 270 -26.47 -13.81 -3.08
N PRO A 271 -26.69 -14.35 -1.88
CA PRO A 271 -25.84 -15.38 -1.25
C PRO A 271 -25.79 -16.75 -1.98
N GLU A 272 -26.70 -17.01 -2.92
CA GLU A 272 -26.87 -18.34 -3.53
C GLU A 272 -25.72 -18.77 -4.45
N ALA A 273 -24.86 -17.85 -4.88
CA ALA A 273 -23.73 -18.15 -5.78
C ALA A 273 -22.58 -18.95 -5.12
N PHE A 274 -22.62 -19.19 -3.80
CA PHE A 274 -21.51 -19.80 -3.06
C PHE A 274 -21.76 -21.22 -2.50
N ARG A 275 -22.90 -21.87 -2.80
CA ARG A 275 -23.08 -23.29 -2.45
C ARG A 275 -22.26 -24.20 -3.37
N LYS A 276 -20.99 -24.44 -3.01
CA LYS A 276 -20.20 -25.55 -3.55
C LYS A 276 -20.88 -26.88 -3.23
N ARG A 277 -21.11 -27.67 -4.28
CA ARG A 277 -21.53 -29.07 -4.29
C ARG A 277 -20.76 -29.90 -3.26
N ARG A 278 -21.46 -30.52 -2.31
CA ARG A 278 -21.04 -31.76 -1.65
C ARG A 278 -22.26 -32.63 -1.32
N SER A 279 -22.07 -33.92 -1.55
CA SER A 279 -22.96 -35.08 -1.34
C SER A 279 -24.02 -35.37 -2.42
N ALA A 280 -23.73 -36.40 -3.23
CA ALA A 280 -24.74 -37.29 -3.79
C ALA A 280 -24.79 -38.57 -2.91
N PRO A 281 -25.97 -39.18 -2.66
CA PRO A 281 -26.09 -40.39 -1.85
C PRO A 281 -25.79 -41.65 -2.70
N GLY A 282 -25.21 -42.66 -2.06
CA GLY A 282 -24.73 -43.89 -2.69
C GLY A 282 -25.81 -44.93 -3.01
N LEU A 283 -25.47 -45.81 -3.96
CA LEU A 283 -26.00 -47.15 -4.18
C LEU A 283 -24.85 -48.02 -4.70
N SER A 284 -24.74 -49.25 -4.19
CA SER A 284 -23.64 -50.21 -4.33
C SER A 284 -23.92 -51.27 -5.45
N PRO A 285 -23.19 -52.41 -5.57
CA PRO A 285 -22.17 -52.67 -6.60
C PRO A 285 -22.49 -53.83 -7.58
N SER A 286 -21.82 -53.90 -8.74
CA SER A 286 -21.59 -55.16 -9.49
C SER A 286 -20.42 -54.99 -10.49
N GLN A 287 -19.33 -55.74 -10.28
CA GLN A 287 -18.81 -56.86 -11.10
C GLN A 287 -18.10 -56.47 -12.42
N GLY A 288 -16.84 -56.91 -12.57
CA GLY A 288 -16.19 -57.05 -13.89
C GLY A 288 -14.66 -56.91 -13.96
N SER A 289 -13.94 -58.02 -13.69
CA SER A 289 -12.69 -58.48 -14.34
C SER A 289 -11.37 -57.68 -14.34
N HIS A 290 -10.38 -58.28 -13.66
CA HIS A 290 -8.90 -58.28 -13.80
C HIS A 290 -8.37 -58.62 -15.23
N PRO A 291 -7.05 -58.52 -15.59
CA PRO A 291 -5.83 -58.70 -14.76
C PRO A 291 -4.63 -57.73 -14.97
N GLY A 292 -3.65 -57.82 -14.05
CA GLY A 292 -2.39 -57.04 -13.96
C GLY A 292 -1.28 -57.44 -14.96
N PRO A 293 0.02 -57.08 -14.72
CA PRO A 293 0.72 -57.51 -13.50
C PRO A 293 1.69 -56.49 -12.82
N GLU A 294 1.93 -56.78 -11.53
CA GLU A 294 3.17 -56.80 -10.70
C GLU A 294 4.36 -55.84 -10.96
N ARG A 295 5.20 -55.43 -9.99
CA ARG A 295 5.26 -55.34 -8.50
C ARG A 295 6.59 -54.60 -8.17
N HIS A 296 6.54 -53.60 -7.25
CA HIS A 296 7.52 -53.20 -6.20
C HIS A 296 8.99 -52.79 -6.53
N PRO A 297 9.74 -52.07 -5.63
CA PRO A 297 9.42 -51.63 -4.26
C PRO A 297 9.62 -50.12 -3.95
N ALA A 298 9.25 -49.79 -2.71
CA ALA A 298 9.17 -48.50 -2.07
C ALA A 298 10.49 -47.72 -1.93
N VAL A 299 10.41 -46.39 -2.08
CA VAL A 299 11.27 -45.46 -1.36
C VAL A 299 10.54 -45.10 -0.06
N THR A 300 11.20 -45.43 1.04
CA THR A 300 10.82 -45.13 2.41
C THR A 300 10.55 -43.65 2.60
N HIS A 301 9.34 -43.30 3.03
CA HIS A 301 9.07 -41.99 3.60
C HIS A 301 9.81 -41.85 4.94
N PRO A 302 10.41 -40.69 5.24
CA PRO A 302 11.04 -40.45 6.54
C PRO A 302 10.00 -40.55 7.68
N PRO A 303 10.42 -40.95 8.89
CA PRO A 303 9.53 -41.13 10.04
C PRO A 303 8.75 -39.85 10.37
N GLU A 304 7.50 -40.04 10.85
CA GLU A 304 6.48 -38.99 11.01
C GLU A 304 6.89 -37.76 11.81
N TYR A 305 7.94 -37.82 12.63
CA TYR A 305 8.37 -36.67 13.44
C TYR A 305 8.98 -35.53 12.61
N LEU A 306 9.42 -35.77 11.36
CA LEU A 306 9.97 -34.74 10.47
C LEU A 306 8.91 -33.96 9.66
N ARG A 307 7.62 -34.33 9.72
CA ARG A 307 6.52 -33.56 9.08
C ARG A 307 6.04 -32.35 9.90
N LEU A 308 6.57 -32.13 11.10
CA LEU A 308 6.06 -31.14 12.05
C LEU A 308 6.69 -29.73 11.95
N LEU A 309 7.57 -29.45 10.98
CA LEU A 309 8.27 -28.15 10.89
C LEU A 309 7.73 -27.15 9.85
N HIS A 310 6.71 -27.51 9.05
CA HIS A 310 6.12 -26.58 8.08
C HIS A 310 4.59 -26.38 8.17
N HIS A 311 3.95 -26.93 9.20
CA HIS A 311 2.58 -26.56 9.56
C HIS A 311 2.44 -26.41 11.08
N PRO A 312 2.92 -25.30 11.68
CA PRO A 312 2.37 -24.91 12.95
C PRO A 312 0.87 -24.63 12.73
N GLU A 313 0.01 -25.36 13.44
CA GLU A 313 -1.36 -24.90 13.69
C GLU A 313 -1.24 -23.48 14.24
N LYS A 314 -1.88 -22.52 13.56
CA LYS A 314 -1.88 -21.13 14.01
C LYS A 314 -2.71 -21.04 15.29
N CYS A 315 -2.08 -21.24 16.44
CA CYS A 315 -2.66 -20.92 17.74
C CYS A 315 -2.76 -19.41 17.89
N GLN A 316 -3.99 -18.88 17.87
CA GLN A 316 -4.27 -17.47 18.08
C GLN A 316 -4.29 -17.18 19.59
N TYR A 317 -3.36 -16.34 20.05
CA TYR A 317 -3.12 -16.01 21.47
C TYR A 317 -4.06 -14.93 22.06
N SER A 318 -5.29 -14.74 21.54
CA SER A 318 -6.17 -13.67 22.04
C SER A 318 -7.67 -14.02 22.11
N TYR A 319 -8.27 -13.68 23.26
CA TYR A 319 -9.65 -13.92 23.68
C TYR A 319 -10.55 -12.68 23.48
N SER A 320 -11.87 -12.87 23.27
CA SER A 320 -12.83 -11.78 23.01
C SER A 320 -14.16 -11.89 23.81
N PRO A 321 -14.93 -10.78 23.94
CA PRO A 321 -15.87 -10.53 25.05
C PRO A 321 -17.26 -11.14 25.08
N ALA A 322 -17.58 -12.09 24.22
CA ALA A 322 -18.97 -12.43 23.94
C ALA A 322 -19.59 -13.42 24.95
N SER A 323 -19.54 -13.15 26.25
CA SER A 323 -20.24 -13.96 27.25
C SER A 323 -20.73 -13.06 28.39
N PHE A 324 -22.01 -13.23 28.75
CA PHE A 324 -22.80 -12.60 29.84
C PHE A 324 -23.75 -11.45 29.47
N ILE A 325 -24.96 -11.57 30.01
CA ILE A 325 -26.11 -10.66 29.92
C ILE A 325 -26.15 -9.81 31.20
N THR A 326 -26.44 -8.52 31.10
CA THR A 326 -26.85 -7.68 32.23
C THR A 326 -28.29 -7.20 32.04
N GLU A 327 -29.08 -7.22 33.11
CA GLU A 327 -30.46 -6.69 33.12
C GLU A 327 -30.48 -5.18 33.42
N PRO A 328 -31.47 -4.41 32.93
CA PRO A 328 -31.60 -2.95 33.10
C PRO A 328 -31.84 -2.53 34.57
N PRO A 329 -31.61 -1.24 34.97
CA PRO A 329 -31.61 -0.05 34.11
C PRO A 329 -30.40 0.88 34.37
N CYS A 330 -29.41 0.89 33.49
CA CYS A 330 -28.27 1.83 33.61
C CYS A 330 -27.83 2.51 32.31
N TRP A 331 -28.68 2.56 31.27
CA TRP A 331 -28.38 3.26 30.02
C TRP A 331 -29.20 4.55 29.87
N THR A 332 -28.54 5.62 29.41
CA THR A 332 -29.18 6.87 28.96
C THR A 332 -28.87 7.09 27.47
N ASP A 333 -29.83 7.63 26.72
CA ASP A 333 -29.76 7.88 25.26
C ASP A 333 -28.87 9.08 24.86
N SER A 334 -27.89 9.43 25.70
CA SER A 334 -27.05 10.63 25.54
C SER A 334 -25.58 10.25 25.56
N TYR A 335 -24.84 10.61 24.50
CA TYR A 335 -23.38 10.48 24.46
C TYR A 335 -22.73 11.78 24.94
N VAL A 336 -21.75 11.68 25.83
CA VAL A 336 -20.94 12.81 26.30
C VAL A 336 -19.57 12.73 25.63
N LEU A 337 -19.16 13.79 24.94
CA LEU A 337 -17.83 13.88 24.32
C LEU A 337 -16.79 14.11 25.43
N TYR A 338 -16.16 13.05 25.93
CA TYR A 338 -14.99 13.19 26.81
C TYR A 338 -13.75 13.51 25.98
N GLU A 339 -13.00 14.55 26.35
CA GLU A 339 -11.68 14.82 25.79
C GLU A 339 -10.71 13.71 26.20
N GLN A 340 -10.46 12.75 25.31
CA GLN A 340 -9.40 11.76 25.47
C GLN A 340 -8.40 11.87 24.30
N GLY A 341 -7.17 12.31 24.61
CA GLY A 341 -6.04 12.36 23.67
C GLY A 341 -5.94 13.63 22.82
N LEU A 342 -5.08 13.59 21.77
CA LEU A 342 -4.69 14.72 20.89
C LEU A 342 -5.82 15.33 20.04
N LEU A 343 -7.08 14.92 20.24
CA LEU A 343 -8.24 15.40 19.50
C LEU A 343 -8.88 16.54 20.29
N LYS A 344 -8.63 17.78 19.87
CA LYS A 344 -9.42 18.94 20.29
C LYS A 344 -10.81 18.87 19.62
N LYS A 345 -11.81 19.57 20.20
CA LYS A 345 -13.10 19.78 19.54
C LYS A 345 -12.88 20.26 18.09
N PRO A 346 -13.53 19.65 17.08
CA PRO A 346 -13.37 20.08 15.69
C PRO A 346 -14.02 21.46 15.52
N GLU A 347 -13.22 22.46 15.18
CA GLU A 347 -13.72 23.70 14.62
C GLU A 347 -13.96 23.46 13.13
N ILE A 348 -15.23 23.35 12.74
CA ILE A 348 -15.61 23.25 11.33
C ILE A 348 -15.70 24.67 10.79
N LEU A 349 -14.75 25.02 9.93
CA LEU A 349 -14.80 26.25 9.15
C LEU A 349 -15.72 25.97 7.94
N TYR A 350 -16.80 26.77 7.78
CA TYR A 350 -17.70 26.81 6.60
C TYR A 350 -17.59 28.09 5.78
#